data_AF-A0A2M9W5T6-F1
#
_entry.id   AF-A0A2M9W5T6-F1
#
_cell.length_a   1.000
_cell.length_b   1.000
_cell.length_c   1.000
_cell.angle_alpha   90.00
_cell.angle_beta   90.00
_cell.angle_gamma   90.00
#
_symmetry.space_group_name_H-M   'P 1'
#
loop_
_entity.id
_entity.type
_entity.pdbx_description
1 polymer ?
#
loop_
_entity_poly.entity_id
_entity_poly.type
_entity_poly.pdbx_seq_one_letter_code
_entity_poly.pdbx_strand_id
1 'polypeptide(L)'
;MAKHFTAKFKLEAAKLYLRKAAETVNVSYSAIQLFSYSAIARWINKLKLERRGKTPAELPLTPEQLELREMKKKIQRLEMENKIQRLEMENKILKNLRFS
;
A
#
# COMPACT_ATOMS: atom_id res chain seq x y z
N MET A 1 -14.97 -1.52 19.75
CA MET A 1 -13.52 -1.61 19.41
C MET A 1 -13.37 -2.30 18.06
N ALA A 2 -12.77 -1.64 17.08
CA ALA A 2 -12.47 -2.28 15.79
C ALA A 2 -11.32 -3.28 15.99
N LYS A 3 -11.54 -4.56 15.69
CA LYS A 3 -10.45 -5.55 15.70
C LYS A 3 -9.51 -5.22 14.53
N HIS A 4 -8.31 -4.73 14.83
CA HIS A 4 -7.30 -4.42 13.83
C HIS A 4 -6.51 -5.69 13.47
N PHE A 5 -6.76 -6.24 12.29
CA PHE A 5 -5.95 -7.34 11.75
C PHE A 5 -4.74 -6.79 10.99
N THR A 6 -3.59 -7.46 11.14
CA THR A 6 -2.36 -7.12 10.40
C THR A 6 -2.53 -7.38 8.91
N ALA A 7 -1.78 -6.68 8.06
CA ALA A 7 -1.82 -6.87 6.61
C ALA A 7 -1.47 -8.32 6.20
N LYS A 8 -0.47 -8.90 6.88
CA LYS A 8 -0.07 -10.31 6.71
C LYS A 8 -1.23 -11.27 7.00
N PHE A 9 -1.95 -11.06 8.11
CA PHE A 9 -3.10 -11.90 8.46
C PHE A 9 -4.22 -11.82 7.40
N LYS A 10 -4.56 -10.59 6.97
CA LYS A 10 -5.57 -10.36 5.93
C LYS A 10 -5.19 -11.03 4.60
N LEU A 11 -3.91 -10.98 4.24
CA LEU A 11 -3.38 -11.57 3.02
C LEU A 11 -3.50 -13.10 3.04
N GLU A 12 -3.07 -13.74 4.14
CA GLU A 12 -3.16 -15.19 4.29
C GLU A 12 -4.62 -15.67 4.30
N ALA A 13 -5.51 -14.96 4.99
CA ALA A 13 -6.95 -15.26 4.96
C ALA A 13 -7.53 -15.16 3.54
N ALA A 14 -7.18 -14.10 2.79
CA ALA A 14 -7.65 -13.92 1.42
C ALA A 14 -7.10 -15.00 0.45
N LYS A 15 -5.83 -15.39 0.59
CA LYS A 15 -5.22 -16.47 -0.19
C LYS A 15 -5.88 -17.82 0.11
N LEU A 16 -6.09 -18.12 1.39
CA LEU A 16 -6.70 -19.36 1.84
C LEU A 16 -8.13 -19.48 1.31
N TYR A 17 -8.90 -18.40 1.35
CA TYR A 17 -10.24 -18.35 0.77
C TYR A 17 -10.21 -18.61 -0.74
N LEU A 18 -9.34 -17.91 -1.49
CA LEU A 18 -9.24 -18.08 -2.94
C LEU A 18 -8.86 -19.52 -3.34
N ARG A 19 -7.98 -20.17 -2.58
CA ARG A 19 -7.58 -21.56 -2.79
C ARG A 19 -8.75 -22.51 -2.55
N LYS A 20 -9.36 -22.42 -1.37
CA LYS A 20 -10.45 -23.31 -0.96
C LYS A 20 -11.75 -23.10 -1.74
N ALA A 21 -12.04 -21.87 -2.17
CA ALA A 21 -13.18 -21.57 -3.03
C ALA A 21 -13.06 -22.20 -4.42
N ALA A 22 -11.84 -22.52 -4.88
CA ALA A 22 -11.63 -23.27 -6.12
C ALA A 22 -11.84 -24.79 -5.94
N GLU A 23 -11.72 -25.30 -4.72
CA GLU A 23 -11.76 -26.73 -4.41
C GLU A 23 -13.15 -27.19 -3.90
N THR A 24 -13.88 -26.36 -3.15
CA THR A 24 -15.17 -26.76 -2.56
C THR A 24 -16.08 -25.57 -2.23
N VAL A 25 -17.34 -25.62 -2.67
CA VAL A 25 -18.35 -24.57 -2.43
C VAL A 25 -18.66 -24.37 -0.93
N ASN A 26 -18.63 -25.45 -0.14
CA ASN A 26 -18.94 -25.42 1.30
C ASN A 26 -17.87 -24.73 2.17
N VAL A 27 -16.63 -24.60 1.70
CA VAL A 27 -15.56 -23.98 2.49
C VAL A 27 -15.67 -22.46 2.53
N SER A 28 -16.39 -21.87 1.57
CA SER A 28 -16.84 -20.47 1.67
C SER A 28 -17.58 -20.26 3.01
N TYR A 29 -18.44 -21.20 3.40
CA TYR A 29 -19.28 -21.09 4.61
C TYR A 29 -18.46 -21.12 5.92
N SER A 30 -17.44 -21.98 6.03
CA SER A 30 -16.60 -22.06 7.23
C SER A 30 -15.63 -20.88 7.38
N ALA A 31 -15.12 -20.33 6.27
CA ALA A 31 -14.33 -19.09 6.30
C ALA A 31 -15.20 -17.86 6.64
N ILE A 32 -16.46 -17.84 6.18
CA ILE A 32 -17.48 -16.84 6.53
C ILE A 32 -17.86 -16.91 8.02
N GLN A 33 -17.71 -18.07 8.67
CA GLN A 33 -18.02 -18.24 10.09
C GLN A 33 -16.98 -17.57 11.00
N LEU A 34 -15.71 -17.46 10.58
CA LEU A 34 -14.66 -16.72 11.32
C LEU A 34 -14.65 -15.21 11.06
N PHE A 35 -15.08 -14.75 9.88
CA PHE A 35 -15.08 -13.34 9.48
C PHE A 35 -16.34 -13.00 8.70
N SER A 36 -16.86 -11.78 8.88
CA SER A 36 -17.99 -11.32 8.08
C SER A 36 -17.67 -11.41 6.58
N TYR A 37 -18.63 -11.90 5.79
CA TYR A 37 -18.52 -12.03 4.33
C TYR A 37 -18.00 -10.75 3.67
N SER A 38 -18.48 -9.59 4.13
CA SER A 38 -18.09 -8.28 3.61
C SER A 38 -16.63 -7.89 3.89
N ALA A 39 -16.01 -8.43 4.95
CA ALA A 39 -14.59 -8.19 5.24
C ALA A 39 -13.68 -9.01 4.31
N ILE A 40 -13.97 -10.31 4.16
CA ILE A 40 -13.22 -11.19 3.26
C ILE A 40 -13.34 -10.73 1.80
N ALA A 41 -14.54 -10.39 1.34
CA ALA A 41 -14.77 -9.89 -0.02
C ALA A 41 -13.94 -8.63 -0.32
N ARG A 42 -13.85 -7.70 0.65
CA ARG A 42 -13.01 -6.50 0.53
C ARG A 42 -11.53 -6.84 0.39
N TRP A 43 -11.01 -7.75 1.20
CA TRP A 43 -9.59 -8.16 1.13
C TRP A 43 -9.25 -8.88 -0.17
N ILE A 44 -10.16 -9.73 -0.66
CA ILE A 44 -9.99 -10.43 -1.95
C ILE A 44 -9.97 -9.44 -3.11
N ASN A 45 -10.94 -8.49 -3.15
CA ASN A 45 -10.98 -7.49 -4.21
C ASN A 45 -9.71 -6.64 -4.21
N LYS A 46 -9.22 -6.27 -3.04
CA LYS A 46 -7.96 -5.54 -2.89
C LYS A 46 -6.76 -6.36 -3.37
N LEU A 47 -6.67 -7.64 -3.01
CA LEU A 47 -5.62 -8.54 -3.50
C LEU A 47 -5.67 -8.71 -5.03
N LYS A 48 -6.86 -8.77 -5.63
CA LYS A 48 -7.04 -8.82 -7.08
C LYS A 48 -6.59 -7.53 -7.78
N LEU A 49 -6.83 -6.36 -7.16
CA LEU A 49 -6.36 -5.08 -7.68
C LEU A 49 -4.84 -4.98 -7.62
N GLU A 50 -4.24 -5.34 -6.48
CA GLU A 50 -2.78 -5.33 -6.29
C GLU A 50 -2.07 -6.26 -7.29
N ARG A 51 -2.62 -7.46 -7.54
CA ARG A 51 -2.10 -8.39 -8.57
C ARG A 51 -2.16 -7.84 -10.00
N ARG A 52 -3.03 -6.86 -10.26
CA ARG A 52 -3.12 -6.18 -11.56
C ARG A 52 -2.22 -4.93 -11.61
N GLY A 53 -1.33 -4.76 -10.63
CA GLY A 53 -0.46 -3.59 -10.51
C GLY A 53 -1.19 -2.30 -10.12
N LYS A 54 -2.48 -2.37 -9.72
CA LYS A 54 -3.23 -1.19 -9.29
C LYS A 54 -2.91 -0.92 -7.82
N THR A 55 -2.36 0.26 -7.54
CA THR A 55 -2.11 0.70 -6.16
C THR A 55 -3.45 1.00 -5.46
N PRO A 56 -3.78 0.33 -4.34
CA PRO A 56 -5.00 0.64 -3.60
C PRO A 56 -4.91 2.01 -2.91
N ALA A 57 -6.05 2.69 -2.73
CA ALA A 57 -6.13 3.93 -1.95
C ALA A 57 -5.86 3.71 -0.45
N GLU A 58 -6.18 2.50 0.05
CA GLU A 58 -5.94 2.08 1.42
C GLU A 58 -4.59 1.36 1.58
N LEU A 59 -4.16 1.13 2.84
CA LEU A 59 -2.97 0.34 3.19
C LEU A 59 -2.87 -0.96 2.39
N PRO A 60 -1.79 -1.17 1.60
CA PRO A 60 -1.62 -2.38 0.81
C PRO A 60 -1.62 -3.65 1.66
N LEU A 61 -2.12 -4.76 1.10
CA LEU A 61 -2.05 -6.08 1.73
C LEU A 61 -0.75 -6.81 1.39
N THR A 62 -0.24 -6.65 0.17
CA THR A 62 0.99 -7.31 -0.27
C THR A 62 2.24 -6.55 0.19
N PRO A 63 3.30 -7.27 0.60
CA PRO A 63 4.56 -6.66 1.01
C PRO A 63 5.19 -5.86 -0.14
N GLU A 64 5.10 -6.37 -1.38
CA GLU A 64 5.59 -5.68 -2.57
C GLU A 64 4.95 -4.29 -2.76
N GLN A 65 3.63 -4.16 -2.58
CA GLN A 65 2.94 -2.87 -2.69
C GLN A 65 3.23 -1.96 -1.48
N LEU A 66 3.52 -2.54 -0.31
CA LEU A 66 3.97 -1.79 0.85
C LEU A 66 5.35 -1.17 0.61
N GLU A 67 6.30 -1.97 0.12
CA GLU A 67 7.64 -1.53 -0.27
C GLU A 67 7.57 -0.45 -1.35
N LEU A 68 6.75 -0.66 -2.39
CA LEU A 68 6.56 0.33 -3.46
C LEU A 68 6.07 1.67 -2.89
N ARG A 69 5.15 1.65 -1.92
CA ARG A 69 4.65 2.86 -1.25
C ARG A 69 5.75 3.54 -0.44
N GLU A 70 6.57 2.79 0.28
CA GLU A 70 7.68 3.33 1.06
C GLU A 70 8.77 3.92 0.17
N MET A 71 9.09 3.26 -0.94
CA MET A 71 10.02 3.77 -1.95
C MET A 71 9.51 5.08 -2.57
N LYS A 72 8.23 5.14 -2.97
CA LYS A 72 7.62 6.38 -3.48
C LYS A 72 7.73 7.55 -2.49
N LYS A 73 7.52 7.29 -1.20
CA LYS A 73 7.71 8.31 -0.15
C LYS A 73 9.16 8.77 -0.01
N LYS A 74 10.13 7.85 -0.13
CA LYS A 74 11.56 8.20 -0.11
C LYS A 74 11.92 9.09 -1.30
N ILE A 75 11.47 8.73 -2.50
CA ILE A 75 11.68 9.53 -3.72
C ILE A 75 11.12 10.94 -3.56
N GLN A 76 9.87 11.08 -3.12
CA GLN A 76 9.26 12.40 -2.91
C GLN A 76 10.03 13.28 -1.93
N ARG A 77 10.57 12.71 -0.85
CA ARG A 77 11.43 13.45 0.09
C ARG A 77 12.72 13.92 -0.57
N LEU A 78 13.41 13.03 -1.28
CA LEU A 78 14.65 13.36 -1.98
C LEU A 78 14.43 14.42 -3.07
N GLU A 79 13.33 14.35 -3.81
CA GLU A 79 12.95 15.36 -4.80
C GLU A 79 12.73 16.74 -4.15
N MET A 80 12.10 16.78 -2.98
CA MET A 80 11.87 18.00 -2.23
C MET A 80 13.17 18.58 -1.66
N GLU A 81 14.03 17.75 -1.08
CA GLU A 81 15.36 18.15 -0.59
C GLU A 81 16.21 18.72 -1.72
N ASN A 82 16.28 18.03 -2.87
CA ASN A 82 16.98 18.52 -4.05
C ASN A 82 16.42 19.87 -4.55
N LYS A 83 15.08 20.06 -4.50
CA LYS A 83 14.46 21.33 -4.89
C LYS A 83 14.88 22.46 -3.94
N ILE A 84 14.89 22.20 -2.64
CA ILE A 84 15.32 23.17 -1.62
C ILE A 84 16.78 23.55 -1.85
N GLN A 85 17.66 22.56 -2.02
CA GLN A 85 19.08 22.81 -2.29
C GLN A 85 19.30 23.67 -3.54
N ARG A 86 18.55 23.43 -4.62
CA ARG A 86 18.61 24.29 -5.82
C ARG A 86 18.22 25.73 -5.53
N LEU A 87 17.12 25.95 -4.82
CA LEU A 87 16.67 27.29 -4.44
C LEU A 87 17.68 28.01 -3.53
N GLU A 88 18.34 27.27 -2.63
CA GLU A 88 19.39 27.83 -1.78
C GLU A 88 20.63 28.25 -2.59
N MET A 89 21.04 27.44 -3.57
CA MET A 89 22.13 27.78 -4.49
C MET A 89 21.81 29.03 -5.30
N GLU A 90 20.61 29.11 -5.88
CA GLU A 90 20.15 30.29 -6.63
C GLU A 90 20.13 31.56 -5.75
N ASN A 91 19.60 31.47 -4.54
CA ASN A 91 19.62 32.59 -3.59
C ASN A 91 21.04 33.04 -3.24
N LYS A 92 21.98 32.11 -3.11
CA LYS A 92 23.39 32.42 -2.85
C LYS A 92 24.02 33.18 -4.03
N ILE A 93 23.75 32.73 -5.27
CA ILE A 93 24.21 33.41 -6.49
C ILE A 93 23.63 34.83 -6.55
N LEU A 94 22.32 34.99 -6.33
CA LEU A 94 21.65 36.29 -6.37
C LEU A 94 22.18 37.25 -5.31
N LYS A 95 22.47 36.77 -4.09
CA LYS A 95 23.12 37.58 -3.05
C LYS A 95 24.51 38.04 -3.51
N ASN A 96 25.34 37.15 -4.03
CA ASN A 96 26.67 37.51 -4.48
C ASN A 96 26.64 38.57 -5.60
N LEU A 97 25.71 38.47 -6.56
CA LEU A 97 25.52 39.46 -7.63
C LEU A 97 24.98 40.81 -7.13
N ARG A 98 24.24 40.82 -6.02
CA ARG A 98 23.66 42.04 -5.43
C ARG A 98 24.65 42.83 -4.59
N PHE A 99 25.68 42.16 -4.06
CA PHE A 99 26.71 42.74 -3.19
C PHE A 99 28.08 42.88 -3.87
N SER A 100 28.20 42.57 -5.16
CA SER A 100 29.35 42.91 -6.02
C SER A 100 29.08 44.22 -6.76
#